data_AF-A0A3N5XX05-F1
#
_entry.id   AF-A0A3N5XX05-F1
#
_cell.length_a   1.000
_cell.length_b   1.000
_cell.length_c   1.000
_cell.angle_alpha   90.00
_cell.angle_beta   90.00
_cell.angle_gamma   90.00
#
_symmetry.space_group_name_H-M   'P 1'
#
loop_
_entity.id
_entity.type
_entity.pdbx_description
1 polymer ?
#
loop_
_entity_poly.entity_id
_entity_poly.type
_entity_poly.pdbx_seq_one_letter_code
_entity_poly.pdbx_strand_id
1 'polypeptide(L)'
;MLSISLLTADTLFIMLNDHIYNVKGFCYFTRPGEKVSLLSFPPYQQASIIKRNMKGFLDSLQERVLVCDGAMGTRLYDLGISPQHCYEYLNIEQPRIIEDLHRGYLDAGADIIETNTFAANSSKLAKYNYGKLAPAINEAAAKIARMAAGQTAYVAGSIGPLDKSSADQQLSDQQIYDIYKEQVMALAEGGVDVFILETFSNLEHIKIALSACKKETSLPVIAQMIFLDGLRTGYGNSIQSIVDALTAGGADVIGTNCGNGPSALKDVINKLVQITDKYISALPNAGYPQVVDGRSMYLTSPEYFAIHAQELVNSGVNIIGGCCGTTPEHIRLIAGKLKNRKPAQRPERKAETEMVFVQAPAFYEKKVGGAANVIVELLPPKDADIEKLIDTAAMLKGSGAQVLSFPENPLAQVRMSSIAAAGLIKRTTGTEAIFHYTCRDRNLIGLQSDLLGAYALGLRYMLAVTGDAVSLGNNPEASPVYDVDSIKLVNLISNMK
;
A
#
# COMPACT_ATOMS: atom_id res chain seq x y z
N MET A 1 -2.88 55.65 7.72
CA MET A 1 -2.68 55.70 9.19
C MET A 1 -3.57 54.58 9.76
N LEU A 2 -2.98 53.41 10.05
CA LEU A 2 -3.72 52.23 10.53
C LEU A 2 -3.97 52.39 12.03
N SER A 3 -5.21 52.61 12.47
CA SER A 3 -5.56 52.51 13.88
C SER A 3 -6.00 51.07 14.18
N ILE A 4 -5.18 50.34 14.92
CA ILE A 4 -5.55 49.01 15.43
C ILE A 4 -6.21 49.24 16.80
N SER A 5 -7.52 49.04 16.86
CA SER A 5 -8.28 49.05 18.12
C SER A 5 -8.56 47.60 18.53
N LEU A 6 -7.91 47.14 19.60
CA LEU A 6 -8.13 45.85 20.22
C LEU A 6 -9.52 45.78 20.86
N LEU A 7 -10.28 44.70 20.63
CA LEU A 7 -11.42 44.30 21.46
C LEU A 7 -11.60 42.77 21.45
N THR A 8 -11.20 42.15 22.56
CA THR A 8 -11.50 40.78 23.07
C THR A 8 -10.86 39.56 22.38
N ALA A 9 -10.65 38.51 23.18
CA ALA A 9 -9.61 37.49 23.02
C ALA A 9 -9.81 36.43 21.92
N ASP A 10 -10.95 36.39 21.22
CA ASP A 10 -11.30 35.25 20.35
C ASP A 10 -11.62 35.61 18.89
N THR A 11 -11.45 36.87 18.45
CA THR A 11 -11.68 37.22 17.03
C THR A 11 -10.89 38.46 16.62
N LEU A 12 -9.99 38.34 15.63
CA LEU A 12 -9.27 39.47 15.04
C LEU A 12 -10.07 40.04 13.86
N PHE A 13 -10.41 41.33 13.95
CA PHE A 13 -11.04 42.07 12.86
C PHE A 13 -10.09 43.12 12.30
N ILE A 14 -9.99 43.22 10.97
CA ILE A 14 -9.20 44.25 10.30
C ILE A 14 -10.14 45.11 9.45
N MET A 15 -9.99 46.43 9.53
CA MET A 15 -10.66 47.38 8.63
C MET A 15 -9.75 47.77 7.47
N LEU A 16 -10.25 47.61 6.24
CA LEU A 16 -9.62 48.07 5.01
C LEU A 16 -10.69 48.67 4.09
N ASN A 17 -10.49 49.91 3.65
CA ASN A 17 -11.40 50.66 2.76
C ASN A 17 -12.87 50.58 3.21
N ASP A 18 -13.15 50.95 4.48
CA ASP A 18 -14.48 50.98 5.08
C ASP A 18 -15.22 49.62 5.19
N HIS A 19 -14.50 48.50 5.04
CA HIS A 19 -15.04 47.15 5.25
C HIS A 19 -14.33 46.42 6.40
N ILE A 20 -15.11 45.66 7.19
CA ILE A 20 -14.64 44.88 8.35
C ILE A 20 -14.48 43.41 7.92
N TYR A 21 -13.27 42.86 8.11
CA TYR A 21 -12.93 41.47 7.77
C TYR A 21 -12.67 40.66 9.03
N ASN A 22 -13.28 39.46 9.14
CA ASN A 22 -13.03 38.49 10.21
C ASN A 22 -11.92 37.52 9.77
N VAL A 23 -10.78 37.52 10.46
CA VAL A 23 -9.63 36.67 10.12
C VAL A 23 -9.51 35.57 11.17
N LYS A 24 -10.24 34.47 10.99
CA LYS A 24 -10.00 33.25 11.78
C LYS A 24 -8.83 32.45 11.17
N GLY A 25 -7.78 32.22 11.97
CA GLY A 25 -6.93 31.04 11.82
C GLY A 25 -5.59 31.15 11.07
N PHE A 26 -5.04 32.33 10.77
CA PHE A 26 -3.72 32.42 10.13
C PHE A 26 -2.87 33.58 10.65
N CYS A 27 -1.80 33.26 11.37
CA CYS A 27 -0.66 34.16 11.58
C CYS A 27 0.62 33.44 11.15
N TYR A 28 1.27 33.93 10.10
CA TYR A 28 2.65 33.57 9.76
C TYR A 28 3.58 34.62 10.38
N PHE A 29 4.65 34.17 11.06
CA PHE A 29 5.79 35.02 11.40
C PHE A 29 6.81 34.92 10.27
N THR A 30 7.10 36.02 9.58
CA THR A 30 8.28 36.15 8.72
C THR A 30 9.33 37.04 9.39
N ARG A 31 10.60 36.89 8.98
CA ARG A 31 11.74 37.62 9.54
C ARG A 31 11.58 39.15 9.36
N PRO A 32 12.17 39.98 10.24
CA PRO A 32 12.09 41.43 10.10
C PRO A 32 12.71 41.89 8.77
N GLY A 33 11.89 42.44 7.87
CA GLY A 33 12.35 43.10 6.64
C GLY A 33 11.76 42.61 5.31
N GLU A 34 11.03 41.50 5.28
CA GLU A 34 10.35 41.06 4.05
C GLU A 34 8.96 41.69 3.90
N LYS A 35 8.67 42.22 2.71
CA LYS A 35 7.34 42.73 2.36
C LYS A 35 6.33 41.58 2.33
N VAL A 36 5.36 41.61 3.26
CA VAL A 36 4.18 40.76 3.22
C VAL A 36 3.37 41.11 1.97
N SER A 37 3.32 40.20 1.00
CA SER A 37 2.33 40.26 -0.08
C SER A 37 1.10 39.50 0.39
N LEU A 38 0.02 40.23 0.68
CA LEU A 38 -1.29 39.65 0.93
C LEU A 38 -1.76 38.96 -0.36
N LEU A 39 -1.77 37.63 -0.38
CA LEU A 39 -2.58 36.88 -1.33
C LEU A 39 -4.05 37.17 -1.00
N SER A 40 -4.65 38.09 -1.75
CA SER A 40 -6.10 38.28 -1.73
C SER A 40 -6.73 37.06 -2.39
N PHE A 41 -7.16 36.10 -1.59
CA PHE A 41 -8.17 35.16 -2.05
C PHE A 41 -9.43 35.99 -2.37
N PRO A 42 -10.10 35.79 -3.53
CA PRO A 42 -11.43 36.34 -3.71
C PRO A 42 -12.30 35.89 -2.52
N PRO A 43 -13.23 36.74 -2.05
CA PRO A 43 -14.01 36.44 -0.85
C PRO A 43 -14.56 35.03 -0.97
N TYR A 44 -14.13 34.18 -0.02
CA TYR A 44 -14.68 32.87 0.25
C TYR A 44 -16.17 33.12 0.50
N GLN A 45 -17.00 33.00 -0.54
CA GLN A 45 -18.42 32.80 -0.31
C GLN A 45 -18.45 31.53 0.52
N GLN A 46 -18.94 31.65 1.77
CA GLN A 46 -19.35 30.49 2.55
C GLN A 46 -20.05 29.57 1.56
N ALA A 47 -19.46 28.41 1.30
CA ALA A 47 -20.05 27.41 0.46
C ALA A 47 -21.37 27.07 1.13
N SER A 48 -22.45 27.73 0.68
CA SER A 48 -23.81 27.34 1.01
C SER A 48 -23.84 25.84 0.76
N ILE A 49 -24.18 25.05 1.78
CA ILE A 49 -24.24 23.58 1.71
C ILE A 49 -24.85 23.22 0.37
N ILE A 50 -23.99 22.83 -0.59
CA ILE A 50 -24.42 22.57 -1.95
C ILE A 50 -25.22 21.28 -1.81
N LYS A 51 -26.55 21.37 -1.81
CA LYS A 51 -27.42 20.19 -1.79
C LYS A 51 -27.04 19.35 -3.02
N ARG A 52 -26.44 18.19 -2.77
CA ARG A 52 -26.01 17.25 -3.80
C ARG A 52 -27.25 16.74 -4.52
N ASN A 53 -27.25 16.80 -5.86
CA ASN A 53 -28.33 16.27 -6.69
C ASN A 53 -28.02 14.86 -7.23
N MET A 54 -27.01 14.19 -6.65
CA MET A 54 -26.61 12.82 -6.99
C MET A 54 -27.08 11.84 -5.93
N LYS A 55 -27.29 10.59 -6.35
CA LYS A 55 -27.50 9.46 -5.43
C LYS A 55 -26.28 9.25 -4.55
N GLY A 56 -26.46 8.52 -3.44
CA GLY A 56 -25.35 8.09 -2.61
C GLY A 56 -24.32 7.30 -3.43
N PHE A 57 -23.04 7.42 -3.07
CA PHE A 57 -21.95 6.77 -3.79
C PHE A 57 -22.17 5.25 -3.95
N LEU A 58 -22.56 4.57 -2.87
CA LEU A 58 -22.82 3.12 -2.90
C LEU A 58 -24.08 2.76 -3.71
N ASP A 59 -25.12 3.60 -3.68
CA ASP A 59 -26.33 3.38 -4.48
C ASP A 59 -26.00 3.44 -5.98
N SER A 60 -25.14 4.39 -6.39
CA SER A 60 -24.70 4.50 -7.78
C SER A 60 -23.94 3.26 -8.25
N LEU A 61 -23.13 2.63 -7.38
CA LEU A 61 -22.40 1.39 -7.70
C LEU A 61 -23.31 0.17 -7.91
N GLN A 62 -24.53 0.18 -7.37
CA GLN A 62 -25.53 -0.86 -7.64
C GLN A 62 -26.14 -0.71 -9.03
N GLU A 63 -26.30 0.52 -9.50
CA GLU A 63 -27.02 0.82 -10.73
C GLU A 63 -26.13 0.80 -11.97
N ARG A 64 -24.87 1.25 -11.82
CA ARG A 64 -23.94 1.40 -12.94
C ARG A 64 -22.48 1.26 -12.50
N VAL A 65 -21.64 0.99 -13.48
CA VAL A 65 -20.19 1.11 -13.36
C VAL A 65 -19.83 2.60 -13.31
N LEU A 66 -18.94 2.97 -12.38
CA LEU A 66 -18.40 4.32 -12.27
C LEU A 66 -17.01 4.38 -12.89
N VAL A 67 -16.72 5.49 -13.57
CA VAL A 67 -15.40 5.78 -14.14
C VAL A 67 -14.63 6.70 -13.19
N CYS A 68 -13.50 6.24 -12.66
CA CYS A 68 -12.56 7.09 -11.92
C CYS A 68 -11.63 7.82 -12.89
N ASP A 69 -11.02 8.89 -12.44
CA ASP A 69 -10.04 9.66 -13.19
C ASP A 69 -8.73 8.88 -13.42
N GLY A 70 -7.72 9.61 -13.92
CA GLY A 70 -6.39 9.08 -14.23
C GLY A 70 -5.31 9.70 -13.36
N ALA A 71 -4.05 9.62 -13.80
CA ALA A 71 -2.91 10.11 -13.02
C ALA A 71 -3.00 11.62 -12.69
N MET A 72 -2.75 11.98 -11.44
CA MET A 72 -2.45 13.37 -11.05
C MET A 72 -0.95 13.67 -11.24
N GLY A 73 -0.07 12.87 -10.63
CA GLY A 73 1.37 13.10 -10.63
C GLY A 73 2.01 13.09 -12.02
N THR A 74 1.63 12.16 -12.90
CA THR A 74 2.13 12.14 -14.29
C THR A 74 1.73 13.42 -15.05
N ARG A 75 0.53 13.94 -14.80
CA ARG A 75 0.04 15.14 -15.49
C ARG A 75 0.74 16.41 -14.99
N LEU A 76 1.04 16.49 -13.71
CA LEU A 76 1.87 17.56 -13.16
C LEU A 76 3.29 17.55 -13.74
N TYR A 77 3.87 16.35 -13.91
CA TYR A 77 5.16 16.21 -14.59
C TYR A 77 5.09 16.66 -16.05
N ASP A 78 4.05 16.27 -16.80
CA ASP A 78 3.84 16.68 -18.20
C ASP A 78 3.69 18.20 -18.36
N LEU A 79 3.15 18.88 -17.35
CA LEU A 79 3.07 20.35 -17.28
C LEU A 79 4.40 21.01 -16.90
N GLY A 80 5.47 20.23 -16.68
CA GLY A 80 6.81 20.72 -16.38
C GLY A 80 7.10 20.92 -14.90
N ILE A 81 6.23 20.46 -14.00
CA ILE A 81 6.49 20.55 -12.56
C ILE A 81 7.55 19.51 -12.17
N SER A 82 8.65 20.00 -11.60
CA SER A 82 9.77 19.17 -11.15
C SER A 82 9.32 18.05 -10.19
N PRO A 83 9.79 16.80 -10.36
CA PRO A 83 9.55 15.71 -9.40
C PRO A 83 10.11 15.96 -8.00
N GLN A 84 10.99 16.95 -7.83
CA GLN A 84 11.52 17.35 -6.52
C GLN A 84 10.56 18.29 -5.78
N HIS A 85 9.55 18.85 -6.45
CA HIS A 85 8.54 19.68 -5.83
C HIS A 85 7.51 18.80 -5.08
N CYS A 86 6.97 19.29 -3.97
CA CYS A 86 5.89 18.61 -3.27
C CYS A 86 4.57 18.84 -4.01
N TYR A 87 4.11 17.84 -4.77
CA TYR A 87 2.90 17.96 -5.59
C TYR A 87 1.65 18.27 -4.75
N GLU A 88 1.56 17.78 -3.53
CA GLU A 88 0.46 18.09 -2.61
C GLU A 88 0.49 19.55 -2.17
N TYR A 89 1.66 20.20 -2.10
CA TYR A 89 1.74 21.62 -1.75
C TYR A 89 1.20 22.55 -2.85
N LEU A 90 1.08 22.06 -4.09
CA LEU A 90 0.44 22.81 -5.18
C LEU A 90 -1.03 23.13 -4.90
N ASN A 91 -1.70 22.38 -4.01
CA ASN A 91 -3.04 22.73 -3.53
C ASN A 91 -3.08 24.10 -2.85
N ILE A 92 -1.96 24.55 -2.28
CA ILE A 92 -1.81 25.86 -1.66
C ILE A 92 -1.15 26.85 -2.62
N GLU A 93 -0.05 26.44 -3.27
CA GLU A 93 0.77 27.33 -4.08
C GLU A 93 0.12 27.67 -5.43
N GLN A 94 -0.45 26.67 -6.12
CA GLN A 94 -0.95 26.78 -7.49
C GLN A 94 -2.31 26.07 -7.66
N PRO A 95 -3.35 26.43 -6.87
CA PRO A 95 -4.60 25.68 -6.81
C PRO A 95 -5.36 25.59 -8.14
N ARG A 96 -5.18 26.57 -9.03
CA ARG A 96 -5.81 26.59 -10.36
C ARG A 96 -5.33 25.44 -11.25
N ILE A 97 -4.04 25.08 -11.19
CA ILE A 97 -3.51 23.95 -11.97
C ILE A 97 -4.19 22.65 -11.56
N ILE A 98 -4.40 22.47 -10.24
CA ILE A 98 -5.08 21.28 -9.71
C ILE A 98 -6.56 21.27 -10.12
N GLU A 99 -7.24 22.41 -10.02
CA GLU A 99 -8.63 22.54 -10.48
C GLU A 99 -8.77 22.20 -11.98
N ASP A 100 -7.89 22.74 -12.82
CA ASP A 100 -7.90 22.53 -14.28
C ASP A 100 -7.65 21.05 -14.63
N LEU A 101 -6.77 20.37 -13.89
CA LEU A 101 -6.55 18.92 -14.05
C LEU A 101 -7.79 18.11 -13.69
N HIS A 102 -8.46 18.42 -12.58
CA HIS A 102 -9.74 17.78 -12.24
C HIS A 102 -10.79 18.01 -13.32
N ARG A 103 -10.95 19.26 -13.77
CA ARG A 103 -11.89 19.61 -14.87
C ARG A 103 -11.58 18.82 -16.14
N GLY A 104 -10.30 18.66 -16.49
CA GLY A 104 -9.89 17.86 -17.65
C GLY A 104 -10.37 16.41 -17.60
N TYR A 105 -10.35 15.78 -16.42
CA TYR A 105 -10.88 14.42 -16.24
C TYR A 105 -12.41 14.38 -16.21
N LEU A 106 -13.06 15.36 -15.62
CA LEU A 106 -14.52 15.50 -15.63
C LEU A 106 -15.05 15.69 -17.06
N ASP A 107 -14.40 16.54 -17.86
CA ASP A 107 -14.72 16.79 -19.27
C ASP A 107 -14.43 15.56 -20.17
N ALA A 108 -13.60 14.64 -19.69
CA ALA A 108 -13.39 13.33 -20.30
C ALA A 108 -14.48 12.32 -19.91
N GLY A 109 -15.31 12.62 -18.91
CA GLY A 109 -16.41 11.75 -18.46
C GLY A 109 -16.10 10.93 -17.22
N ALA A 110 -15.14 11.35 -16.39
CA ALA A 110 -14.97 10.78 -15.05
C ALA A 110 -16.20 11.04 -14.17
N ASP A 111 -16.66 10.01 -13.47
CA ASP A 111 -17.69 10.07 -12.43
C ASP A 111 -17.09 10.34 -11.04
N ILE A 112 -15.83 9.98 -10.85
CA ILE A 112 -15.07 10.11 -9.60
C ILE A 112 -13.75 10.80 -9.93
N ILE A 113 -13.37 11.79 -9.14
CA ILE A 113 -12.03 12.38 -9.17
C ILE A 113 -11.33 12.20 -7.82
N GLU A 114 -10.04 11.89 -7.85
CA GLU A 114 -9.22 11.73 -6.66
C GLU A 114 -8.60 13.07 -6.25
N THR A 115 -8.64 13.42 -4.97
CA THR A 115 -7.96 14.62 -4.46
C THR A 115 -6.45 14.49 -4.65
N ASN A 116 -5.75 15.61 -4.89
CA ASN A 116 -4.29 15.65 -4.97
C ASN A 116 -3.65 15.52 -3.57
N THR A 117 -3.81 14.37 -2.92
CA THR A 117 -3.47 14.13 -1.50
C THR A 117 -2.78 12.80 -1.22
N PHE A 118 -2.34 12.08 -2.25
CA PHE A 118 -1.71 10.77 -2.13
C PHE A 118 -0.60 10.73 -1.06
N ALA A 119 0.30 11.73 -1.05
CA ALA A 119 1.37 11.86 -0.05
C ALA A 119 1.11 12.95 1.01
N ALA A 120 -0.13 13.45 1.16
CA ALA A 120 -0.44 14.59 2.02
C ALA A 120 -0.55 14.24 3.52
N ASN A 121 0.25 13.30 4.00
CA ASN A 121 0.32 12.98 5.43
C ASN A 121 1.52 13.65 6.09
N SER A 122 1.44 13.88 7.40
CA SER A 122 2.45 14.62 8.15
C SER A 122 3.85 14.01 8.09
N SER A 123 3.96 12.67 8.01
CA SER A 123 5.27 12.00 7.84
C SER A 123 5.89 12.30 6.46
N LYS A 124 5.16 12.06 5.37
CA LYS A 124 5.67 12.29 4.01
C LYS A 124 5.97 13.76 3.75
N LEU A 125 5.10 14.65 4.23
CA LEU A 125 5.28 16.09 4.12
C LEU A 125 6.44 16.63 4.97
N ALA A 126 6.90 15.90 5.99
CA ALA A 126 8.04 16.31 6.81
C ALA A 126 9.33 16.44 5.98
N LYS A 127 9.49 15.65 4.91
CA LYS A 127 10.64 15.74 3.98
C LYS A 127 10.77 17.10 3.30
N TYR A 128 9.66 17.82 3.19
CA TYR A 128 9.57 19.16 2.61
C TYR A 128 9.41 20.27 3.66
N ASN A 129 9.54 19.93 4.95
CA ASN A 129 9.21 20.80 6.09
C ASN A 129 7.74 21.26 6.13
N TYR A 130 6.84 20.51 5.50
CA TYR A 130 5.39 20.80 5.45
C TYR A 130 4.56 19.88 6.35
N GLY A 131 5.18 19.05 7.19
CA GLY A 131 4.46 18.09 8.04
C GLY A 131 3.33 18.71 8.88
N LYS A 132 3.56 19.91 9.44
CA LYS A 132 2.53 20.65 10.20
C LYS A 132 1.41 21.28 9.36
N LEU A 133 1.60 21.32 8.03
CA LEU A 133 0.62 21.85 7.09
C LEU A 133 -0.29 20.75 6.51
N ALA A 134 -0.11 19.49 6.92
CA ALA A 134 -0.89 18.37 6.42
C ALA A 134 -2.42 18.61 6.51
N PRO A 135 -3.00 19.08 7.63
CA PRO A 135 -4.43 19.38 7.66
C PRO A 135 -4.86 20.41 6.62
N ALA A 136 -4.15 21.54 6.54
CA ALA A 136 -4.47 22.64 5.63
C ALA A 136 -4.35 22.23 4.15
N ILE A 137 -3.33 21.43 3.81
CA ILE A 137 -3.12 20.92 2.45
C ILE A 137 -4.27 19.99 2.03
N ASN A 138 -4.67 19.05 2.89
CA ASN A 138 -5.76 18.12 2.60
C ASN A 138 -7.11 18.83 2.48
N GLU A 139 -7.40 19.75 3.40
CA GLU A 139 -8.65 20.53 3.37
C GLU A 139 -8.74 21.35 2.08
N ALA A 140 -7.64 22.03 1.68
CA ALA A 140 -7.56 22.78 0.44
C ALA A 140 -7.76 21.89 -0.79
N ALA A 141 -7.10 20.74 -0.84
CA ALA A 141 -7.22 19.78 -1.94
C ALA A 141 -8.66 19.27 -2.12
N ALA A 142 -9.31 18.88 -1.03
CA ALA A 142 -10.70 18.43 -1.04
C ALA A 142 -11.67 19.53 -1.51
N LYS A 143 -11.44 20.78 -1.11
CA LYS A 143 -12.23 21.93 -1.55
C LYS A 143 -12.03 22.25 -3.04
N ILE A 144 -10.80 22.16 -3.54
CA ILE A 144 -10.50 22.34 -4.97
C ILE A 144 -11.21 21.27 -5.80
N ALA A 145 -11.07 20.00 -5.42
CA ALA A 145 -11.75 18.89 -6.09
C ALA A 145 -13.27 19.04 -6.02
N ARG A 146 -13.83 19.42 -4.87
CA ARG A 146 -15.27 19.70 -4.72
C ARG A 146 -15.74 20.83 -5.63
N MET A 147 -14.96 21.91 -5.76
CA MET A 147 -15.29 23.03 -6.63
C MET A 147 -15.29 22.60 -8.11
N ALA A 148 -14.33 21.78 -8.53
CA ALA A 148 -14.30 21.22 -9.87
C ALA A 148 -15.48 20.27 -10.14
N ALA A 149 -15.75 19.33 -9.22
CA ALA A 149 -16.80 18.32 -9.35
C ALA A 149 -18.23 18.90 -9.30
N GLY A 150 -18.42 20.02 -8.60
CA GLY A 150 -19.73 20.63 -8.40
C GLY A 150 -20.74 19.63 -7.83
N GLN A 151 -21.82 19.42 -8.57
CA GLN A 151 -22.90 18.47 -8.23
C GLN A 151 -22.95 17.24 -9.15
N THR A 152 -21.96 17.04 -10.01
CA THR A 152 -22.04 16.05 -11.11
C THR A 152 -21.07 14.89 -10.98
N ALA A 153 -20.11 14.96 -10.05
CA ALA A 153 -19.14 13.90 -9.81
C ALA A 153 -18.83 13.73 -8.32
N TYR A 154 -18.35 12.54 -7.97
CA TYR A 154 -17.89 12.21 -6.63
C TYR A 154 -16.43 12.64 -6.43
N VAL A 155 -16.10 13.10 -5.24
CA VAL A 155 -14.74 13.42 -4.83
C VAL A 155 -14.22 12.32 -3.91
N ALA A 156 -13.18 11.63 -4.33
CA ALA A 156 -12.49 10.63 -3.53
C ALA A 156 -11.29 11.24 -2.81
N GLY A 157 -11.27 11.17 -1.47
CA GLY A 157 -10.13 11.55 -0.66
C GLY A 157 -9.00 10.51 -0.82
N SER A 158 -8.00 10.80 -1.64
CA SER A 158 -6.86 9.91 -1.87
C SER A 158 -5.91 9.91 -0.67
N ILE A 159 -5.59 8.71 -0.20
CA ILE A 159 -4.67 8.44 0.91
C ILE A 159 -3.72 7.32 0.47
N GLY A 160 -2.44 7.64 0.32
CA GLY A 160 -1.40 6.68 0.01
C GLY A 160 -0.72 6.10 1.27
N PRO A 161 0.17 5.09 1.10
CA PRO A 161 0.93 4.52 2.21
C PRO A 161 1.95 5.50 2.77
N LEU A 162 2.42 5.28 4.00
CA LEU A 162 3.63 5.92 4.54
C LEU A 162 4.89 5.44 3.80
N ASP A 163 6.00 6.17 3.92
CA ASP A 163 7.24 5.77 3.28
C ASP A 163 7.89 4.57 4.00
N LYS A 164 8.81 3.90 3.31
CA LYS A 164 9.60 2.80 3.88
C LYS A 164 10.85 3.29 4.62
N SER A 165 10.99 4.59 4.90
CA SER A 165 12.15 5.12 5.62
C SER A 165 12.28 4.50 7.01
N SER A 166 13.51 4.37 7.52
CA SER A 166 13.79 3.82 8.86
C SER A 166 12.98 4.52 9.96
N ALA A 167 12.74 5.82 9.82
CA ALA A 167 11.89 6.59 10.74
C ALA A 167 10.42 6.12 10.74
N ASP A 168 9.85 5.81 9.57
CA ASP A 168 8.47 5.33 9.45
C ASP A 168 8.33 3.87 9.90
N GLN A 169 9.38 3.06 9.70
CA GLN A 169 9.41 1.68 10.19
C GLN A 169 9.48 1.57 11.72
N GLN A 170 9.81 2.65 12.41
CA GLN A 170 9.87 2.73 13.88
C GLN A 170 8.59 3.30 14.51
N LEU A 171 7.62 3.73 13.69
CA LEU A 171 6.35 4.24 14.20
C LEU A 171 5.53 3.10 14.81
N SER A 172 4.98 3.36 16.00
CA SER A 172 3.97 2.50 16.60
C SER A 172 2.65 2.58 15.83
N ASP A 173 1.82 1.54 15.96
CA ASP A 173 0.48 1.50 15.34
C ASP A 173 -0.36 2.72 15.70
N GLN A 174 -0.23 3.24 16.93
CA GLN A 174 -0.95 4.44 17.37
C GLN A 174 -0.47 5.70 16.64
N GLN A 175 0.84 5.85 16.42
CA GLN A 175 1.37 6.98 15.66
C GLN A 175 0.94 6.92 14.19
N ILE A 176 0.95 5.72 13.59
CA ILE A 176 0.44 5.51 12.23
C ILE A 176 -1.05 5.88 12.16
N TYR A 177 -1.84 5.46 13.15
CA TYR A 177 -3.25 5.82 13.26
C TYR A 177 -3.45 7.33 13.34
N ASP A 178 -2.70 8.03 14.21
CA ASP A 178 -2.84 9.48 14.40
C ASP A 178 -2.50 10.25 13.12
N ILE A 179 -1.50 9.80 12.35
CA ILE A 179 -1.15 10.37 11.04
C ILE A 179 -2.32 10.24 10.06
N TYR A 180 -2.91 9.04 9.93
CA TYR A 180 -4.05 8.86 9.02
C TYR A 180 -5.31 9.56 9.51
N LYS A 181 -5.56 9.58 10.83
CA LYS A 181 -6.69 10.29 11.44
C LYS A 181 -6.68 11.77 11.06
N GLU A 182 -5.53 12.44 11.19
CA GLU A 182 -5.37 13.85 10.83
C GLU A 182 -5.75 14.09 9.35
N GLN A 183 -5.23 13.25 8.45
CA GLN A 183 -5.52 13.34 7.02
C GLN A 183 -7.00 13.09 6.70
N VAL A 184 -7.58 12.02 7.27
CA VAL A 184 -8.99 11.64 7.10
C VAL A 184 -9.93 12.75 7.54
N MET A 185 -9.69 13.34 8.72
CA MET A 185 -10.52 14.42 9.26
C MET A 185 -10.49 15.66 8.36
N ALA A 186 -9.30 16.09 7.93
CA ALA A 186 -9.15 17.27 7.08
C ALA A 186 -9.82 17.08 5.69
N LEU A 187 -9.69 15.90 5.09
CA LEU A 187 -10.40 15.54 3.86
C LEU A 187 -11.92 15.53 4.05
N ALA A 188 -12.42 14.95 5.15
CA ALA A 188 -13.84 14.93 5.47
C ALA A 188 -14.41 16.35 5.64
N GLU A 189 -13.71 17.22 6.38
CA GLU A 189 -14.06 18.63 6.56
C GLU A 189 -14.05 19.41 5.23
N GLY A 190 -13.12 19.07 4.34
CA GLY A 190 -13.06 19.60 2.97
C GLY A 190 -14.18 19.10 2.06
N GLY A 191 -14.97 18.11 2.48
CA GLY A 191 -16.21 17.71 1.82
C GLY A 191 -16.07 16.62 0.76
N VAL A 192 -15.16 15.65 0.94
CA VAL A 192 -15.08 14.43 0.11
C VAL A 192 -16.36 13.56 0.24
N ASP A 193 -16.59 12.68 -0.74
CA ASP A 193 -17.74 11.74 -0.75
C ASP A 193 -17.37 10.33 -0.29
N VAL A 194 -16.12 9.94 -0.52
CA VAL A 194 -15.58 8.60 -0.33
C VAL A 194 -14.08 8.73 -0.05
N PHE A 195 -13.50 7.80 0.70
CA PHE A 195 -12.05 7.67 0.82
C PHE A 195 -11.52 6.60 -0.12
N ILE A 196 -10.35 6.84 -0.71
CA ILE A 196 -9.61 5.82 -1.45
C ILE A 196 -8.23 5.63 -0.83
N LEU A 197 -8.05 4.46 -0.20
CA LEU A 197 -6.77 3.99 0.29
C LEU A 197 -6.06 3.30 -0.87
N GLU A 198 -5.17 4.00 -1.55
CA GLU A 198 -4.55 3.53 -2.79
C GLU A 198 -3.07 3.18 -2.63
N THR A 199 -2.58 2.27 -3.47
CA THR A 199 -1.16 1.92 -3.59
C THR A 199 -0.53 1.29 -2.33
N PHE A 200 -1.31 0.68 -1.44
CA PHE A 200 -0.75 -0.01 -0.27
C PHE A 200 -0.15 -1.37 -0.64
N SER A 201 1.02 -1.68 -0.06
CA SER A 201 1.65 -3.01 -0.15
C SER A 201 1.73 -3.73 1.19
N ASN A 202 1.72 -2.99 2.30
CA ASN A 202 1.74 -3.53 3.66
C ASN A 202 0.31 -3.65 4.20
N LEU A 203 -0.11 -4.89 4.51
CA LEU A 203 -1.45 -5.19 5.00
C LEU A 203 -1.77 -4.55 6.36
N GLU A 204 -0.79 -4.44 7.25
CA GLU A 204 -1.01 -3.85 8.57
C GLU A 204 -1.24 -2.33 8.48
N HIS A 205 -0.50 -1.65 7.60
CA HIS A 205 -0.65 -0.20 7.43
C HIS A 205 -2.02 0.15 6.82
N ILE A 206 -2.51 -0.61 5.83
CA ILE A 206 -3.83 -0.34 5.26
C ILE A 206 -4.96 -0.64 6.26
N LYS A 207 -4.79 -1.65 7.14
CA LYS A 207 -5.75 -1.91 8.23
C LYS A 207 -5.86 -0.73 9.19
N ILE A 208 -4.73 -0.09 9.52
CA ILE A 208 -4.71 1.09 10.38
C ILE A 208 -5.35 2.29 9.67
N ALA A 209 -5.03 2.54 8.40
CA ALA A 209 -5.64 3.60 7.60
C ALA A 209 -7.16 3.43 7.44
N LEU A 210 -7.61 2.20 7.18
CA LEU A 210 -9.02 1.83 7.10
C LEU A 210 -9.73 2.05 8.45
N SER A 211 -9.10 1.64 9.54
CA SER A 211 -9.59 1.90 10.90
C SER A 211 -9.78 3.40 11.17
N ALA A 212 -8.83 4.25 10.77
CA ALA A 212 -8.98 5.71 10.88
C ALA A 212 -10.18 6.23 10.09
N CYS A 213 -10.35 5.79 8.83
CA CYS A 213 -11.51 6.17 8.01
C CYS A 213 -12.84 5.78 8.68
N LYS A 214 -12.97 4.54 9.16
CA LYS A 214 -14.24 4.01 9.71
C LYS A 214 -14.55 4.50 11.13
N LYS A 215 -13.56 4.87 11.93
CA LYS A 215 -13.77 5.39 13.30
C LYS A 215 -14.09 6.88 13.31
N GLU A 216 -13.44 7.65 12.44
CA GLU A 216 -13.54 9.11 12.45
C GLU A 216 -14.65 9.61 11.50
N THR A 217 -15.10 8.77 10.56
CA THR A 217 -16.14 9.14 9.58
C THR A 217 -17.09 7.98 9.29
N SER A 218 -18.25 8.30 8.71
CA SER A 218 -19.21 7.33 8.18
C SER A 218 -19.13 7.20 6.65
N LEU A 219 -18.18 7.86 6.00
CA LEU A 219 -18.06 7.85 4.55
C LEU A 219 -17.64 6.46 4.04
N PRO A 220 -18.04 6.07 2.82
CA PRO A 220 -17.58 4.83 2.22
C PRO A 220 -16.06 4.82 2.02
N VAL A 221 -15.47 3.63 2.02
CA VAL A 221 -14.03 3.44 1.80
C VAL A 221 -13.76 2.44 0.68
N ILE A 222 -12.97 2.88 -0.30
CA ILE A 222 -12.31 2.06 -1.30
C ILE A 222 -10.94 1.69 -0.77
N ALA A 223 -10.65 0.40 -0.60
CA ALA A 223 -9.36 -0.09 -0.13
C ALA A 223 -8.66 -0.89 -1.24
N GLN A 224 -7.49 -0.40 -1.67
CA GLN A 224 -6.72 -1.00 -2.75
C GLN A 224 -5.34 -1.46 -2.28
N MET A 225 -4.94 -2.63 -2.74
CA MET A 225 -3.58 -3.13 -2.59
C MET A 225 -2.92 -3.39 -3.95
N ILE A 226 -1.60 -3.27 -3.98
CA ILE A 226 -0.81 -3.51 -5.20
C ILE A 226 -0.30 -4.95 -5.27
N PHE A 227 -0.46 -5.54 -6.45
CA PHE A 227 0.06 -6.86 -6.81
C PHE A 227 1.01 -6.66 -7.99
N LEU A 228 2.32 -6.71 -7.73
CA LEU A 228 3.34 -6.47 -8.75
C LEU A 228 3.55 -7.69 -9.66
N ASP A 229 3.42 -8.89 -9.08
CA ASP A 229 3.48 -10.16 -9.81
C ASP A 229 2.61 -11.21 -9.09
N GLY A 230 1.75 -11.88 -9.85
CA GLY A 230 0.81 -12.89 -9.35
C GLY A 230 -0.25 -12.36 -8.38
N LEU A 231 -0.61 -13.21 -7.41
CA LEU A 231 -1.73 -12.99 -6.47
C LEU A 231 -1.26 -12.67 -5.05
N ARG A 232 -0.04 -12.14 -4.91
CA ARG A 232 0.56 -11.76 -3.62
C ARG A 232 1.09 -10.34 -3.63
N THR A 233 1.09 -9.71 -2.47
CA THR A 233 1.79 -8.44 -2.26
C THR A 233 3.30 -8.68 -2.17
N GLY A 234 4.10 -7.61 -2.26
CA GLY A 234 5.55 -7.69 -2.01
C GLY A 234 5.93 -8.19 -0.61
N TYR A 235 5.00 -8.17 0.35
CA TYR A 235 5.17 -8.71 1.71
C TYR A 235 4.70 -10.17 1.83
N GLY A 236 4.30 -10.80 0.72
CA GLY A 236 3.89 -12.21 0.67
C GLY A 236 2.43 -12.47 1.05
N ASN A 237 1.64 -11.44 1.40
CA ASN A 237 0.23 -11.64 1.74
C ASN A 237 -0.55 -12.14 0.53
N SER A 238 -1.31 -13.22 0.71
CA SER A 238 -2.21 -13.73 -0.32
C SER A 238 -3.38 -12.78 -0.54
N ILE A 239 -3.91 -12.74 -1.77
CA ILE A 239 -5.13 -11.99 -2.10
C ILE A 239 -6.33 -12.36 -1.19
N GLN A 240 -6.43 -13.63 -0.77
CA GLN A 240 -7.47 -14.09 0.15
C GLN A 240 -7.33 -13.42 1.53
N SER A 241 -6.13 -13.46 2.13
CA SER A 241 -5.87 -12.83 3.43
C SER A 241 -6.14 -11.33 3.42
N ILE A 242 -5.90 -10.68 2.28
CA ILE A 242 -6.17 -9.25 2.08
C ILE A 242 -7.67 -8.99 2.04
N VAL A 243 -8.41 -9.75 1.22
CA VAL A 243 -9.87 -9.62 1.12
C VAL A 243 -10.53 -9.84 2.48
N ASP A 244 -10.12 -10.86 3.23
CA ASP A 244 -10.68 -11.15 4.55
C ASP A 244 -10.41 -10.00 5.54
N ALA A 245 -9.17 -9.51 5.59
CA ALA A 245 -8.78 -8.42 6.47
C ALA A 245 -9.50 -7.10 6.13
N LEU A 246 -9.59 -6.73 4.85
CA LEU A 246 -10.25 -5.50 4.42
C LEU A 246 -11.77 -5.58 4.58
N THR A 247 -12.36 -6.76 4.35
CA THR A 247 -13.79 -7.00 4.60
C THR A 247 -14.10 -6.87 6.08
N ALA A 248 -13.30 -7.50 6.95
CA ALA A 248 -13.44 -7.40 8.40
C ALA A 248 -13.22 -5.97 8.92
N GLY A 249 -12.31 -5.22 8.28
CA GLY A 249 -12.08 -3.80 8.57
C GLY A 249 -13.18 -2.87 8.09
N GLY A 250 -14.19 -3.37 7.39
CA GLY A 250 -15.35 -2.57 6.97
C GLY A 250 -15.15 -1.78 5.67
N ALA A 251 -14.25 -2.22 4.78
CA ALA A 251 -14.15 -1.67 3.44
C ALA A 251 -15.46 -1.89 2.66
N ASP A 252 -15.85 -0.90 1.86
CA ASP A 252 -17.06 -0.94 1.03
C ASP A 252 -16.73 -1.43 -0.40
N VAL A 253 -15.54 -1.05 -0.88
CA VAL A 253 -14.97 -1.49 -2.16
C VAL A 253 -13.57 -2.04 -1.91
N ILE A 254 -13.25 -3.20 -2.49
CA ILE A 254 -11.90 -3.79 -2.46
C ILE A 254 -11.35 -3.84 -3.88
N GLY A 255 -10.11 -3.40 -4.08
CA GLY A 255 -9.57 -3.35 -5.44
C GLY A 255 -8.06 -3.38 -5.52
N THR A 256 -7.59 -3.01 -6.70
CA THR A 256 -6.17 -2.91 -6.99
C THR A 256 -5.91 -1.78 -7.98
N ASN A 257 -4.74 -1.20 -7.89
CA ASN A 257 -4.27 -0.14 -8.76
C ASN A 257 -2.80 -0.38 -9.13
N CYS A 258 -2.27 0.45 -10.04
CA CYS A 258 -0.94 0.28 -10.62
C CYS A 258 -0.80 -1.01 -11.46
N GLY A 259 0.32 -1.72 -11.29
CA GLY A 259 0.69 -2.90 -12.08
C GLY A 259 1.18 -2.56 -13.50
N ASN A 260 1.34 -3.60 -14.33
CA ASN A 260 1.84 -3.47 -15.70
C ASN A 260 0.70 -3.21 -16.70
N GLY A 261 -0.32 -2.46 -16.26
CA GLY A 261 -1.51 -2.11 -17.01
C GLY A 261 -2.67 -3.10 -16.92
N PRO A 262 -3.78 -2.84 -17.64
CA PRO A 262 -5.07 -3.49 -17.40
C PRO A 262 -5.04 -5.01 -17.63
N SER A 263 -4.24 -5.50 -18.59
CA SER A 263 -4.09 -6.94 -18.82
C SER A 263 -3.40 -7.66 -17.64
N ALA A 264 -2.47 -6.99 -16.95
CA ALA A 264 -1.74 -7.59 -15.83
C ALA A 264 -2.64 -7.76 -14.58
N LEU A 265 -3.65 -6.90 -14.43
CA LEU A 265 -4.59 -6.98 -13.32
C LEU A 265 -5.68 -8.06 -13.52
N LYS A 266 -5.78 -8.67 -14.70
CA LYS A 266 -6.85 -9.60 -15.04
C LYS A 266 -6.95 -10.78 -14.07
N ASP A 267 -5.82 -11.37 -13.69
CA ASP A 267 -5.79 -12.51 -12.77
C ASP A 267 -6.21 -12.11 -11.35
N VAL A 268 -5.77 -10.94 -10.90
CA VAL A 268 -6.17 -10.36 -9.61
C VAL A 268 -7.67 -10.12 -9.59
N ILE A 269 -8.22 -9.45 -10.62
CA ILE A 269 -9.66 -9.17 -10.72
C ILE A 269 -10.48 -10.46 -10.79
N ASN A 270 -10.06 -11.42 -11.62
CA ASN A 270 -10.76 -12.71 -11.73
C ASN A 270 -10.82 -13.43 -10.38
N LYS A 271 -9.73 -13.37 -9.58
CA LYS A 271 -9.73 -13.95 -8.24
C LYS A 271 -10.60 -13.14 -7.28
N LEU A 272 -10.53 -11.80 -7.27
CA LEU A 272 -11.39 -10.95 -6.42
C LEU A 272 -12.88 -11.25 -6.65
N VAL A 273 -13.31 -11.33 -7.92
CA VAL A 273 -14.70 -11.64 -8.30
C VAL A 273 -15.21 -12.94 -7.70
N GLN A 274 -14.32 -13.91 -7.43
CA GLN A 274 -14.70 -15.20 -6.86
C GLN A 274 -14.78 -15.21 -5.33
N ILE A 275 -14.05 -14.30 -4.65
CA ILE A 275 -13.78 -14.41 -3.22
C ILE A 275 -14.38 -13.28 -2.37
N THR A 276 -14.88 -12.20 -2.97
CA THR A 276 -15.53 -11.10 -2.24
C THR A 276 -16.89 -10.71 -2.81
N ASP A 277 -17.81 -10.42 -1.90
CA ASP A 277 -19.11 -9.83 -2.21
C ASP A 277 -19.06 -8.28 -2.22
N LYS A 278 -17.96 -7.67 -1.76
CA LYS A 278 -17.74 -6.22 -1.82
C LYS A 278 -17.66 -5.74 -3.27
N TYR A 279 -17.92 -4.45 -3.50
CA TYR A 279 -17.68 -3.88 -4.84
C TYR A 279 -16.19 -3.97 -5.20
N ILE A 280 -15.89 -4.03 -6.49
CA ILE A 280 -14.51 -4.17 -6.97
C ILE A 280 -14.08 -2.91 -7.73
N SER A 281 -12.89 -2.39 -7.40
CA SER A 281 -12.24 -1.31 -8.17
C SER A 281 -10.96 -1.77 -8.87
N ALA A 282 -10.67 -1.19 -10.03
CA ALA A 282 -9.46 -1.43 -10.80
C ALA A 282 -8.93 -0.14 -11.43
N LEU A 283 -7.73 0.31 -11.06
CA LEU A 283 -7.10 1.52 -11.59
C LEU A 283 -5.68 1.20 -12.14
N PRO A 284 -5.57 0.55 -13.32
CA PRO A 284 -4.28 0.14 -13.87
C PRO A 284 -3.43 1.32 -14.36
N ASN A 285 -2.11 1.12 -14.43
CA ASN A 285 -1.20 2.03 -15.14
C ASN A 285 -1.39 1.95 -16.66
N ALA A 286 -0.93 2.97 -17.41
CA ALA A 286 -0.81 2.91 -18.86
C ALA A 286 0.42 2.08 -19.32
N GLY A 287 0.57 0.87 -18.76
CA GLY A 287 1.69 -0.05 -19.01
C GLY A 287 2.86 0.14 -18.05
N TYR A 288 4.01 -0.46 -18.40
CA TYR A 288 5.24 -0.31 -17.62
C TYR A 288 5.94 1.02 -17.94
N PRO A 289 6.47 1.74 -16.94
CA PRO A 289 7.28 2.93 -17.20
C PRO A 289 8.56 2.54 -17.96
N GLN A 290 8.77 3.15 -19.12
CA GLN A 290 9.97 2.98 -19.94
C GLN A 290 10.78 4.27 -19.93
N VAL A 291 12.09 4.18 -19.77
CA VAL A 291 12.96 5.35 -19.89
C VAL A 291 13.25 5.59 -21.37
N VAL A 292 12.73 6.69 -21.90
CA VAL A 292 12.97 7.16 -23.27
C VAL A 292 13.60 8.55 -23.18
N ASP A 293 14.81 8.71 -23.70
CA ASP A 293 15.59 9.96 -23.65
C ASP A 293 15.70 10.57 -22.23
N GLY A 294 15.89 9.72 -21.23
CA GLY A 294 16.03 10.13 -19.83
C GLY A 294 14.71 10.52 -19.13
N ARG A 295 13.56 10.33 -19.79
CA ARG A 295 12.22 10.54 -19.23
C ARG A 295 11.50 9.22 -19.03
N SER A 296 10.82 9.08 -17.90
CA SER A 296 9.94 7.92 -17.66
C SER A 296 8.62 8.12 -18.41
N MET A 297 8.33 7.27 -19.39
CA MET A 297 7.15 7.34 -20.24
C MET A 297 6.31 6.06 -20.14
N TYR A 298 5.00 6.20 -20.28
CA TYR A 298 4.05 5.09 -20.33
C TYR A 298 3.56 4.95 -21.77
N LEU A 299 3.88 3.81 -22.41
CA LEU A 299 3.70 3.66 -23.86
C LEU A 299 2.40 2.97 -24.27
N THR A 300 1.50 2.66 -23.34
CA THR A 300 0.22 2.04 -23.69
C THR A 300 -0.71 3.08 -24.29
N SER A 301 -1.20 2.82 -25.51
CA SER A 301 -2.18 3.69 -26.17
C SER A 301 -3.52 3.73 -25.42
N PRO A 302 -4.23 4.87 -25.43
CA PRO A 302 -5.59 4.99 -24.91
C PRO A 302 -6.56 3.92 -25.44
N GLU A 303 -6.47 3.56 -26.72
CA GLU A 303 -7.36 2.59 -27.37
C GLU A 303 -7.17 1.19 -26.80
N TYR A 304 -5.92 0.75 -26.67
CA TYR A 304 -5.57 -0.52 -26.04
C TYR A 304 -6.04 -0.56 -24.59
N PHE A 305 -5.77 0.52 -23.84
CA PHE A 305 -6.19 0.62 -22.45
C PHE A 305 -7.72 0.46 -22.32
N ALA A 306 -8.49 1.19 -23.15
CA ALA A 306 -9.94 1.14 -23.11
C ALA A 306 -10.54 -0.23 -23.51
N ILE A 307 -9.88 -0.99 -24.39
CA ILE A 307 -10.29 -2.37 -24.71
C ILE A 307 -10.16 -3.26 -23.47
N HIS A 308 -9.00 -3.27 -22.80
CA HIS A 308 -8.79 -4.15 -21.64
C HIS A 308 -9.51 -3.66 -20.38
N ALA A 309 -9.67 -2.35 -20.19
CA ALA A 309 -10.54 -1.80 -19.15
C ALA A 309 -11.98 -2.32 -19.29
N GLN A 310 -12.48 -2.41 -20.53
CA GLN A 310 -13.80 -2.99 -20.79
C GLN A 310 -13.85 -4.48 -20.42
N GLU A 311 -12.80 -5.25 -20.67
CA GLU A 311 -12.72 -6.66 -20.24
C GLU A 311 -12.80 -6.80 -18.71
N LEU A 312 -12.08 -5.96 -17.96
CA LEU A 312 -12.13 -5.97 -16.49
C LEU A 312 -13.54 -5.67 -15.97
N VAL A 313 -14.23 -4.70 -16.59
CA VAL A 313 -15.63 -4.41 -16.27
C VAL A 313 -16.53 -5.60 -16.58
N ASN A 314 -16.31 -6.30 -17.69
CA ASN A 314 -17.06 -7.50 -18.04
C ASN A 314 -16.87 -8.63 -17.02
N SER A 315 -15.68 -8.69 -16.38
CA SER A 315 -15.40 -9.66 -15.32
C SER A 315 -16.12 -9.35 -14.00
N GLY A 316 -16.58 -8.12 -13.76
CA GLY A 316 -17.29 -7.75 -12.52
C GLY A 316 -16.74 -6.54 -11.77
N VAL A 317 -15.87 -5.73 -12.39
CA VAL A 317 -15.42 -4.46 -11.81
C VAL A 317 -16.55 -3.43 -11.78
N ASN A 318 -16.72 -2.76 -10.63
CA ASN A 318 -17.70 -1.70 -10.41
C ASN A 318 -17.13 -0.29 -10.61
N ILE A 319 -15.83 -0.11 -10.35
CA ILE A 319 -15.12 1.16 -10.54
C ILE A 319 -13.89 0.91 -11.38
N ILE A 320 -13.79 1.59 -12.52
CA ILE A 320 -12.65 1.48 -13.43
C ILE A 320 -12.08 2.87 -13.66
N GLY A 321 -10.76 3.01 -13.61
CA GLY A 321 -10.09 4.28 -13.87
C GLY A 321 -8.69 4.05 -14.38
N GLY A 322 -7.79 4.99 -14.06
CA GLY A 322 -6.39 4.91 -14.42
C GLY A 322 -5.47 5.34 -13.29
N CYS A 323 -4.27 4.77 -13.26
CA CYS A 323 -3.20 5.22 -12.38
C CYS A 323 -2.08 5.86 -13.24
N CYS A 324 -0.81 5.63 -12.94
CA CYS A 324 0.32 6.29 -13.60
C CYS A 324 0.28 6.13 -15.12
N GLY A 325 0.59 7.22 -15.83
CA GLY A 325 0.60 7.25 -17.31
C GLY A 325 -0.75 7.46 -17.97
N THR A 326 -1.86 7.33 -17.25
CA THR A 326 -3.19 7.57 -17.82
C THR A 326 -3.49 9.07 -17.92
N THR A 327 -4.28 9.43 -18.91
CA THR A 327 -4.57 10.83 -19.27
C THR A 327 -6.09 11.01 -19.49
N PRO A 328 -6.58 12.26 -19.62
CA PRO A 328 -7.98 12.49 -19.97
C PRO A 328 -8.43 11.75 -21.24
N GLU A 329 -7.54 11.50 -22.20
CA GLU A 329 -7.90 10.74 -23.41
C GLU A 329 -8.17 9.25 -23.10
N HIS A 330 -7.41 8.65 -22.17
CA HIS A 330 -7.71 7.30 -21.69
C HIS A 330 -9.11 7.25 -21.05
N ILE A 331 -9.40 8.21 -20.17
CA ILE A 331 -10.69 8.29 -19.47
C ILE A 331 -11.84 8.53 -20.46
N ARG A 332 -11.64 9.36 -21.50
CA ARG A 332 -12.63 9.62 -22.54
C ARG A 332 -13.04 8.36 -23.29
N LEU A 333 -12.07 7.53 -23.68
CA LEU A 333 -12.35 6.28 -24.38
C LEU A 333 -13.01 5.23 -23.48
N ILE A 334 -12.64 5.18 -22.19
CA ILE A 334 -13.28 4.31 -21.19
C ILE A 334 -14.74 4.74 -20.97
N ALA A 335 -14.97 6.01 -20.65
CA ALA A 335 -16.29 6.56 -20.40
C ALA A 335 -17.22 6.42 -21.62
N GLY A 336 -16.69 6.63 -22.83
CA GLY A 336 -17.43 6.42 -24.07
C GLY A 336 -17.94 4.98 -24.25
N LYS A 337 -17.15 3.97 -23.84
CA LYS A 337 -17.53 2.55 -23.92
C LYS A 337 -18.46 2.10 -22.79
N LEU A 338 -18.39 2.76 -21.64
CA LEU A 338 -19.03 2.32 -20.40
C LEU A 338 -20.27 3.12 -19.98
N LYS A 339 -20.67 4.11 -20.78
CA LYS A 339 -21.80 4.99 -20.47
C LYS A 339 -23.05 4.17 -20.11
N ASN A 340 -23.57 4.38 -18.90
CA ASN A 340 -24.75 3.72 -18.34
C ASN A 340 -24.66 2.17 -18.29
N ARG A 341 -23.45 1.62 -18.30
CA ARG A 341 -23.26 0.17 -18.21
C ARG A 341 -23.59 -0.30 -16.79
N LYS A 342 -24.49 -1.28 -16.68
CA LYS A 342 -24.77 -1.96 -15.41
C LYS A 342 -23.58 -2.83 -14.98
N PRO A 343 -23.33 -2.99 -13.67
CA PRO A 343 -22.33 -3.93 -13.20
C PRO A 343 -22.61 -5.35 -13.73
N ALA A 344 -21.57 -6.09 -14.09
CA ALA A 344 -21.74 -7.48 -14.49
C ALA A 344 -22.24 -8.34 -13.32
N GLN A 345 -23.08 -9.34 -13.62
CA GLN A 345 -23.45 -10.33 -12.62
C GLN A 345 -22.21 -11.15 -12.25
N ARG A 346 -21.91 -11.21 -10.95
CA ARG A 346 -20.81 -12.01 -10.44
C ARG A 346 -21.34 -13.40 -10.06
N PRO A 347 -20.51 -14.46 -10.23
CA PRO A 347 -20.84 -15.77 -9.72
C PRO A 347 -21.07 -15.69 -8.20
N GLU A 348 -21.94 -16.54 -7.66
CA GLU A 348 -22.04 -16.70 -6.21
C GLU A 348 -20.67 -17.03 -5.63
N ARG A 349 -20.31 -16.36 -4.53
CA ARG A 349 -19.06 -16.58 -3.82
C ARG A 349 -18.92 -18.07 -3.53
N LYS A 350 -17.92 -18.69 -4.14
CA LYS A 350 -17.55 -20.05 -3.76
C LYS A 350 -16.90 -19.95 -2.39
N ALA A 351 -17.57 -20.46 -1.37
CA ALA A 351 -16.90 -20.76 -0.12
C ALA A 351 -15.73 -21.68 -0.48
N GLU A 352 -14.49 -21.19 -0.33
CA GLU A 352 -13.36 -22.10 -0.39
C GLU A 352 -13.58 -23.12 0.73
N THR A 353 -13.60 -24.39 0.35
CA THR A 353 -13.41 -25.51 1.26
C THR A 353 -12.29 -25.11 2.20
N GLU A 354 -12.56 -25.07 3.51
CA GLU A 354 -11.52 -24.91 4.52
C GLU A 354 -10.36 -25.79 4.10
N MET A 355 -9.22 -25.17 3.76
CA MET A 355 -8.01 -25.93 3.56
C MET A 355 -7.78 -26.65 4.88
N VAL A 356 -7.97 -27.97 4.84
CA VAL A 356 -7.63 -28.89 5.92
C VAL A 356 -6.23 -28.48 6.36
N PHE A 357 -6.12 -27.96 7.57
CA PHE A 357 -4.83 -27.82 8.22
C PHE A 357 -4.15 -29.17 8.02
N VAL A 358 -3.07 -29.22 7.25
CA VAL A 358 -2.20 -30.38 7.29
C VAL A 358 -1.85 -30.48 8.76
N GLN A 359 -2.36 -31.54 9.40
CA GLN A 359 -2.06 -31.85 10.79
C GLN A 359 -0.58 -31.59 11.02
N ALA A 360 -0.25 -30.95 12.14
CA ALA A 360 1.14 -30.80 12.56
C ALA A 360 1.85 -32.12 12.25
N PRO A 361 2.98 -32.11 11.52
CA PRO A 361 3.63 -33.34 11.11
C PRO A 361 3.80 -34.28 12.31
N ALA A 362 3.58 -35.58 12.09
CA ALA A 362 3.45 -36.62 13.12
C ALA A 362 4.58 -36.68 14.18
N PHE A 363 5.70 -35.96 13.97
CA PHE A 363 6.81 -35.85 14.92
C PHE A 363 6.43 -35.17 16.25
N TYR A 364 5.52 -34.19 16.25
CA TYR A 364 5.06 -33.58 17.51
C TYR A 364 4.06 -34.45 18.27
N GLU A 365 3.38 -35.39 17.59
CA GLU A 365 2.37 -36.26 18.20
C GLU A 365 2.91 -37.65 18.60
N LYS A 366 3.98 -38.15 17.96
CA LYS A 366 4.56 -39.46 18.28
C LYS A 366 5.51 -39.41 19.48
N LYS A 367 4.94 -39.50 20.70
CA LYS A 367 5.68 -40.09 21.83
C LYS A 367 5.97 -41.57 21.52
N VAL A 368 7.20 -41.91 21.18
CA VAL A 368 7.61 -43.33 21.10
C VAL A 368 7.77 -43.84 22.53
N GLY A 369 6.81 -44.63 23.01
CA GLY A 369 6.92 -45.37 24.28
C GLY A 369 7.07 -44.51 25.55
N GLY A 370 6.69 -43.23 25.53
CA GLY A 370 6.83 -42.34 26.69
C GLY A 370 8.20 -41.67 26.85
N ALA A 371 9.14 -41.86 25.92
CA ALA A 371 10.42 -41.16 25.91
C ALA A 371 10.35 -39.78 25.21
N ALA A 372 11.23 -38.86 25.61
CA ALA A 372 11.34 -37.52 25.03
C ALA A 372 11.84 -37.56 23.57
N ASN A 373 11.42 -36.58 22.77
CA ASN A 373 11.95 -36.41 21.42
C ASN A 373 13.43 -35.98 21.47
N VAL A 374 14.28 -36.60 20.64
CA VAL A 374 15.72 -36.34 20.56
C VAL A 374 16.01 -35.57 19.26
N ILE A 375 16.36 -34.30 19.44
CA ILE A 375 16.86 -33.42 18.38
C ILE A 375 18.36 -33.26 18.59
N VAL A 376 19.15 -33.49 17.54
CA VAL A 376 20.60 -33.32 17.61
C VAL A 376 21.03 -32.18 16.69
N GLU A 377 21.69 -31.18 17.25
CA GLU A 377 22.26 -30.08 16.46
C GLU A 377 23.62 -30.50 15.88
N LEU A 378 23.78 -30.32 14.57
CA LEU A 378 24.99 -30.60 13.82
C LEU A 378 25.43 -29.37 13.06
N LEU A 379 26.69 -28.97 13.24
CA LEU A 379 27.26 -27.85 12.51
C LEU A 379 27.48 -28.22 11.04
N PRO A 380 26.99 -27.41 10.08
CA PRO A 380 27.39 -27.55 8.69
C PRO A 380 28.92 -27.43 8.52
N PRO A 381 29.52 -28.10 7.52
CA PRO A 381 30.96 -28.03 7.27
C PRO A 381 31.41 -26.60 6.93
N LYS A 382 32.70 -26.31 7.11
CA LYS A 382 33.30 -25.01 6.73
C LYS A 382 33.67 -24.94 5.26
N ASP A 383 33.64 -26.08 4.58
CA ASP A 383 33.99 -26.25 3.16
C ASP A 383 32.83 -26.95 2.43
N ALA A 384 33.08 -27.35 1.18
CA ALA A 384 32.08 -28.02 0.34
C ALA A 384 31.96 -29.53 0.59
N ASP A 385 32.82 -30.13 1.43
CA ASP A 385 32.82 -31.56 1.70
C ASP A 385 31.79 -31.90 2.78
N ILE A 386 30.79 -32.70 2.41
CA ILE A 386 29.67 -33.08 3.28
C ILE A 386 29.75 -34.54 3.74
N GLU A 387 30.69 -35.34 3.25
CA GLU A 387 30.70 -36.80 3.47
C GLU A 387 30.68 -37.16 4.96
N LYS A 388 31.55 -36.52 5.73
CA LYS A 388 31.61 -36.70 7.19
C LYS A 388 30.30 -36.34 7.89
N LEU A 389 29.60 -35.31 7.40
CA LEU A 389 28.31 -34.91 7.97
C LEU A 389 27.22 -35.95 7.66
N ILE A 390 27.21 -36.52 6.45
CA ILE A 390 26.30 -37.61 6.06
C ILE A 390 26.52 -38.84 6.95
N ASP A 391 27.77 -39.27 7.13
CA ASP A 391 28.10 -40.43 7.98
C ASP A 391 27.66 -40.21 9.43
N THR A 392 27.93 -39.00 9.95
CA THR A 392 27.52 -38.61 11.30
C THR A 392 25.99 -38.62 11.44
N ALA A 393 25.28 -38.08 10.46
CA ALA A 393 23.82 -38.06 10.44
C ALA A 393 23.22 -39.48 10.37
N ALA A 394 23.79 -40.36 9.56
CA ALA A 394 23.36 -41.76 9.45
C ALA A 394 23.57 -42.52 10.77
N MET A 395 24.72 -42.31 11.43
CA MET A 395 25.01 -42.89 12.74
C MET A 395 24.03 -42.40 13.81
N LEU A 396 23.76 -41.09 13.85
CA LEU A 396 22.81 -40.51 14.81
C LEU A 396 21.39 -41.00 14.60
N LYS A 397 20.95 -41.14 13.34
CA LYS A 397 19.67 -41.78 13.01
C LYS A 397 19.61 -43.21 13.54
N GLY A 398 20.66 -44.00 13.34
CA GLY A 398 20.77 -45.37 13.87
C GLY A 398 20.71 -45.44 15.41
N SER A 399 21.17 -44.39 16.08
CA SER A 399 21.13 -44.23 17.55
C SER A 399 19.83 -43.63 18.09
N GLY A 400 18.83 -43.39 17.24
CA GLY A 400 17.52 -42.91 17.65
C GLY A 400 17.31 -41.39 17.60
N ALA A 401 18.21 -40.61 16.98
CA ALA A 401 17.94 -39.21 16.67
C ALA A 401 16.79 -39.13 15.65
N GLN A 402 15.78 -38.35 15.97
CA GLN A 402 14.56 -38.28 15.14
C GLN A 402 14.60 -37.10 14.16
N VAL A 403 15.23 -36.00 14.59
CA VAL A 403 15.40 -34.78 13.80
C VAL A 403 16.80 -34.24 14.00
N LEU A 404 17.41 -33.77 12.92
CA LEU A 404 18.72 -33.12 12.94
C LEU A 404 18.55 -31.61 12.74
N SER A 405 19.18 -30.80 13.58
CA SER A 405 19.14 -29.34 13.50
C SER A 405 20.44 -28.79 12.93
N PHE A 406 20.36 -27.83 12.02
CA PHE A 406 21.52 -27.26 11.34
C PHE A 406 21.54 -25.74 11.53
N PRO A 407 22.42 -25.21 12.39
CA PRO A 407 22.55 -23.77 12.60
C PRO A 407 23.22 -23.10 11.40
N GLU A 408 22.71 -21.93 11.04
CA GLU A 408 23.22 -21.10 9.94
C GLU A 408 24.24 -20.10 10.49
N ASN A 409 25.50 -20.28 10.09
CA ASN A 409 26.63 -19.41 10.44
C ASN A 409 26.68 -18.99 11.93
N PRO A 410 26.65 -19.94 12.89
CA PRO A 410 26.68 -19.62 14.31
C PRO A 410 27.94 -18.81 14.66
N LEU A 411 27.80 -17.84 15.57
CA LEU A 411 28.86 -16.89 15.92
C LEU A 411 29.39 -16.10 14.71
N ALA A 412 28.53 -15.88 13.70
CA ALA A 412 28.88 -15.21 12.45
C ALA A 412 30.09 -15.84 11.71
N GLN A 413 30.31 -17.14 11.86
CA GLN A 413 31.34 -17.88 11.13
C GLN A 413 30.77 -18.54 9.88
N VAL A 414 31.38 -18.25 8.72
CA VAL A 414 30.96 -18.80 7.43
C VAL A 414 31.06 -20.33 7.43
N ARG A 415 29.97 -20.96 7.02
CA ARG A 415 29.83 -22.41 6.81
C ARG A 415 28.98 -22.66 5.57
N MET A 416 28.91 -23.91 5.15
CA MET A 416 27.89 -24.36 4.19
C MET A 416 26.50 -23.95 4.70
N SER A 417 25.65 -23.46 3.79
CA SER A 417 24.29 -23.04 4.15
C SER A 417 23.53 -24.19 4.82
N SER A 418 22.80 -23.86 5.88
CA SER A 418 21.95 -24.81 6.60
C SER A 418 20.90 -25.44 5.70
N ILE A 419 20.37 -24.71 4.71
CA ILE A 419 19.41 -25.24 3.72
C ILE A 419 20.08 -26.33 2.87
N ALA A 420 21.30 -26.08 2.40
CA ALA A 420 22.05 -27.04 1.60
C ALA A 420 22.39 -28.29 2.43
N ALA A 421 22.90 -28.11 3.65
CA ALA A 421 23.19 -29.20 4.57
C ALA A 421 21.94 -30.02 4.88
N ALA A 422 20.85 -29.38 5.33
CA ALA A 422 19.59 -30.04 5.65
C ALA A 422 19.00 -30.77 4.43
N GLY A 423 18.99 -30.14 3.25
CA GLY A 423 18.45 -30.71 2.01
C GLY A 423 19.23 -31.94 1.56
N LEU A 424 20.56 -31.88 1.61
CA LEU A 424 21.43 -33.02 1.27
C LEU A 424 21.24 -34.16 2.27
N ILE A 425 21.24 -33.89 3.57
CA ILE A 425 21.01 -34.92 4.61
C ILE A 425 19.63 -35.55 4.49
N LYS A 426 18.58 -34.76 4.24
CA LYS A 426 17.23 -35.28 4.02
C LYS A 426 17.17 -36.19 2.80
N ARG A 427 17.81 -35.80 1.70
CA ARG A 427 17.86 -36.58 0.46
C ARG A 427 18.65 -37.89 0.61
N THR A 428 19.76 -37.88 1.33
CA THR A 428 20.66 -39.03 1.45
C THR A 428 20.22 -40.00 2.54
N THR A 429 19.80 -39.48 3.70
CA THR A 429 19.47 -40.30 4.88
C THR A 429 17.98 -40.47 5.10
N GLY A 430 17.13 -39.64 4.49
CA GLY A 430 15.68 -39.60 4.76
C GLY A 430 15.32 -39.06 6.14
N THR A 431 16.28 -38.53 6.90
CA THR A 431 16.03 -37.96 8.24
C THR A 431 15.42 -36.57 8.10
N GLU A 432 14.42 -36.26 8.93
CA GLU A 432 13.87 -34.91 8.99
C GLU A 432 14.88 -33.93 9.56
N ALA A 433 14.87 -32.71 9.02
CA ALA A 433 15.87 -31.69 9.34
C ALA A 433 15.22 -30.34 9.64
N ILE A 434 15.73 -29.67 10.68
CA ILE A 434 15.46 -28.28 10.99
C ILE A 434 16.64 -27.47 10.48
N PHE A 435 16.43 -26.59 9.52
CA PHE A 435 17.44 -25.61 9.14
C PHE A 435 17.19 -24.32 9.92
N HIS A 436 18.23 -23.72 10.49
CA HIS A 436 18.11 -22.39 11.09
C HIS A 436 18.20 -21.37 9.97
N TYR A 437 17.39 -20.32 10.02
CA TYR A 437 17.41 -19.29 9.01
C TYR A 437 17.72 -17.93 9.63
N THR A 438 18.93 -17.45 9.37
CA THR A 438 19.47 -16.21 9.92
C THR A 438 19.04 -15.00 9.09
N CYS A 439 18.31 -14.06 9.70
CA CYS A 439 17.74 -12.91 9.00
C CYS A 439 18.75 -11.77 8.78
N ARG A 440 19.75 -11.65 9.65
CA ARG A 440 20.85 -10.66 9.57
C ARG A 440 21.48 -10.57 8.17
N ASP A 441 21.64 -11.68 7.49
CA ASP A 441 22.50 -11.78 6.30
C ASP A 441 21.76 -11.47 4.99
N ARG A 442 20.44 -11.29 5.00
CA ARG A 442 19.61 -11.28 3.78
C ARG A 442 18.51 -10.22 3.82
N ASN A 443 18.19 -9.69 2.64
CA ASN A 443 17.01 -8.85 2.45
C ASN A 443 15.75 -9.72 2.24
N LEU A 444 14.58 -9.08 2.26
CA LEU A 444 13.28 -9.73 2.10
C LEU A 444 13.19 -10.62 0.85
N ILE A 445 13.77 -10.19 -0.28
CA ILE A 445 13.74 -10.91 -1.55
C ILE A 445 14.55 -12.20 -1.46
N GLY A 446 15.80 -12.12 -0.96
CA GLY A 446 16.66 -13.28 -0.76
C GLY A 446 16.06 -14.28 0.23
N LEU A 447 15.47 -13.77 1.31
CA LEU A 447 14.68 -14.54 2.29
C LEU A 447 13.58 -15.36 1.63
N GLN A 448 12.71 -14.72 0.85
CA GLN A 448 11.60 -15.39 0.18
C GLN A 448 12.09 -16.43 -0.84
N SER A 449 13.11 -16.10 -1.62
CA SER A 449 13.72 -17.02 -2.60
C SER A 449 14.25 -18.29 -1.94
N ASP A 450 14.98 -18.15 -0.84
CA ASP A 450 15.55 -19.30 -0.13
C ASP A 450 14.48 -20.17 0.53
N LEU A 451 13.42 -19.57 1.08
CA LEU A 451 12.30 -20.31 1.66
C LEU A 451 11.58 -21.16 0.60
N LEU A 452 11.38 -20.62 -0.60
CA LEU A 452 10.85 -21.37 -1.73
C LEU A 452 11.79 -22.53 -2.13
N GLY A 453 13.11 -22.27 -2.16
CA GLY A 453 14.13 -23.29 -2.42
C GLY A 453 14.15 -24.40 -1.36
N ALA A 454 14.10 -24.05 -0.08
CA ALA A 454 14.04 -25.00 1.03
C ALA A 454 12.78 -25.89 0.94
N TYR A 455 11.63 -25.29 0.61
CA TYR A 455 10.40 -26.05 0.41
C TYR A 455 10.52 -27.02 -0.77
N ALA A 456 11.13 -26.61 -1.89
CA ALA A 456 11.38 -27.47 -3.05
C ALA A 456 12.34 -28.63 -2.72
N LEU A 457 13.29 -28.43 -1.81
CA LEU A 457 14.20 -29.47 -1.29
C LEU A 457 13.51 -30.43 -0.29
N GLY A 458 12.21 -30.26 -0.05
CA GLY A 458 11.46 -31.10 0.89
C GLY A 458 11.66 -30.73 2.36
N LEU A 459 12.31 -29.60 2.66
CA LEU A 459 12.48 -29.13 4.03
C LEU A 459 11.16 -28.51 4.53
N ARG A 460 10.76 -28.88 5.75
CA ARG A 460 9.45 -28.48 6.32
C ARG A 460 9.58 -27.86 7.71
N TYR A 461 10.74 -27.97 8.34
CA TYR A 461 10.98 -27.42 9.66
C TYR A 461 12.11 -26.40 9.59
N MET A 462 11.88 -25.24 10.20
CA MET A 462 12.82 -24.14 10.23
C MET A 462 12.83 -23.50 11.62
N LEU A 463 14.00 -23.06 12.05
CA LEU A 463 14.13 -22.15 13.19
C LEU A 463 14.47 -20.74 12.68
N ALA A 464 13.57 -19.78 12.87
CA ALA A 464 13.83 -18.38 12.52
C ALA A 464 14.79 -17.75 13.55
N VAL A 465 15.91 -17.20 13.10
CA VAL A 465 16.93 -16.59 13.96
C VAL A 465 17.24 -15.18 13.46
N THR A 466 17.22 -14.18 14.34
CA THR A 466 17.58 -12.80 13.94
C THR A 466 19.04 -12.73 13.50
N GLY A 467 19.93 -13.42 14.22
CA GLY A 467 21.35 -13.55 13.91
C GLY A 467 22.26 -12.89 14.95
N ASP A 468 23.45 -13.45 15.13
CA ASP A 468 24.48 -12.89 16.02
C ASP A 468 25.07 -11.58 15.44
N ALA A 469 25.66 -10.70 16.24
CA ALA A 469 26.34 -9.53 15.69
C ALA A 469 27.51 -9.92 14.77
N VAL A 470 27.64 -9.27 13.60
CA VAL A 470 28.71 -9.57 12.61
C VAL A 470 30.11 -9.40 13.21
N SER A 471 30.26 -8.48 14.17
CA SER A 471 31.50 -8.23 14.91
C SER A 471 32.02 -9.44 15.70
N LEU A 472 31.19 -10.46 15.94
CA LEU A 472 31.60 -11.69 16.62
C LEU A 472 32.27 -12.70 15.66
N GLY A 473 32.18 -12.48 14.35
CA GLY A 473 32.61 -13.40 13.32
C GLY A 473 33.99 -13.11 12.74
N ASN A 474 34.38 -13.95 11.78
CA ASN A 474 35.68 -13.88 11.10
C ASN A 474 35.71 -12.85 9.95
N ASN A 475 34.57 -12.19 9.67
CA ASN A 475 34.43 -11.16 8.64
C ASN A 475 33.79 -9.89 9.23
N PRO A 476 34.48 -9.17 10.13
CA PRO A 476 33.91 -8.01 10.82
C PRO A 476 33.52 -6.86 9.89
N GLU A 477 34.08 -6.82 8.68
CA GLU A 477 33.78 -5.82 7.63
C GLU A 477 32.47 -6.10 6.87
N ALA A 478 31.83 -7.27 7.08
CA ALA A 478 30.59 -7.60 6.38
C ALA A 478 29.43 -6.73 6.89
N SER A 479 28.61 -6.22 5.97
CA SER A 479 27.45 -5.40 6.32
C SER A 479 26.25 -6.28 6.66
N PRO A 480 25.62 -6.11 7.84
CA PRO A 480 24.35 -6.77 8.11
C PRO A 480 23.20 -6.09 7.35
N VAL A 481 22.20 -6.86 6.95
CA VAL A 481 21.02 -6.39 6.21
C VAL A 481 19.85 -6.07 7.15
N TYR A 482 19.49 -6.99 8.05
CA TYR A 482 18.39 -6.85 9.04
C TYR A 482 17.06 -6.28 8.49
N ASP A 483 16.73 -6.57 7.23
CA ASP A 483 15.46 -6.14 6.61
C ASP A 483 14.24 -6.77 7.33
N VAL A 484 14.45 -7.94 7.93
CA VAL A 484 13.45 -8.73 8.69
C VAL A 484 14.12 -9.28 9.96
N ASP A 485 13.40 -9.36 11.08
CA ASP A 485 13.83 -10.07 12.30
C ASP A 485 13.12 -11.43 12.43
N SER A 486 13.49 -12.27 13.41
CA SER A 486 12.89 -13.60 13.55
C SER A 486 11.37 -13.58 13.74
N ILE A 487 10.81 -12.56 14.41
CA ILE A 487 9.36 -12.44 14.65
C ILE A 487 8.66 -12.09 13.33
N LYS A 488 9.18 -11.10 12.61
CA LYS A 488 8.66 -10.70 11.30
C LYS A 488 8.78 -11.82 10.28
N LEU A 489 9.84 -12.64 10.33
CA LEU A 489 9.99 -13.81 9.47
C LEU A 489 8.91 -14.87 9.76
N VAL A 490 8.64 -15.17 11.02
CA VAL A 490 7.54 -16.10 11.39
C VAL A 490 6.19 -15.60 10.88
N ASN A 491 5.92 -14.30 11.01
CA ASN A 491 4.71 -13.69 10.48
C ASN A 491 4.64 -13.78 8.94
N LEU A 492 5.76 -13.53 8.26
CA LEU A 492 5.85 -13.64 6.81
C LEU A 492 5.57 -15.07 6.33
N ILE A 493 6.19 -16.07 6.94
CA ILE A 493 5.99 -17.49 6.59
C ILE A 493 4.53 -17.90 6.82
N SER A 494 3.93 -17.45 7.91
CA SER A 494 2.51 -17.72 8.21
C SER A 494 1.56 -17.18 7.14
N ASN A 495 2.01 -16.17 6.38
CA ASN A 495 1.28 -15.54 5.29
C ASN A 495 1.64 -16.08 3.89
N MET A 496 2.76 -16.80 3.75
CA MET A 496 3.26 -17.37 2.49
C MET A 496 2.48 -18.61 1.99
N LYS A 497 1.37 -18.97 2.65
CA LYS A 497 0.55 -20.17 2.41
C LYS A 497 0.25 -20.50 0.95
#